data_AF-A0A7X2PRR8-F1
#
_entry.id   AF-A0A7X2PRR8-F1
#
_cell.length_a   1.000
_cell.length_b   1.000
_cell.length_c   1.000
_cell.angle_alpha   90.00
_cell.angle_beta   90.00
_cell.angle_gamma   90.00
#
_symmetry.space_group_name_H-M   'P 1'
#
loop_
_entity.id
_entity.type
_entity.pdbx_description
1 polymer ?
#
loop_
_entity_poly.entity_id
_entity_poly.type
_entity_poly.pdbx_seq_one_letter_code
_entity_poly.pdbx_strand_id
1 'polypeptide(L)'
;MHIPDGYLSPATCATLYTGVVPFWWGALRRVRRGLHTQMVPLLSVFAAFSFIIMMFNLPLPGGTTGHAVGVGIAAIVLGPWASILAISVALMIQAIFFGDGGITAIGANCFNMGVIGSLVAYTTYELISRDAPVESPRRVWAAGLAGYLAINFSALAAAIELGIQPQLYRDATGAALYAPYPLSIAIPAMMAGHLTVAGIAETVVSAGVVAYLQKSQPSLLRGAAGGATTKPLWLVLMILAILTPFGVLAMGSAWGEWSAGDFLHPETRRQIAAASGGNELPAQVPAGLQRLARLWTAPLRYSSQVPAAIVGMVLIIGACWCIVLLARRIRVRRNMSFVERTLTSLMRASEYAASAEHVTESRGLFQKIDPRVKVAGLLLLIVAVAAARELRVIGGIFLFALAMALLSGISLRKLAAWVWMPVLLFTGLIAAPAILVTGPRSAAFLVGRAETAATLVGLLVLTTPWAWVLKSLRSLRCPAVFVAILGMTYRYIFEIMRTALDMLEARRSRTVGTLTPLESRRLAASTVGVLLNKSFQLSGDVHLAMQSRGFRGEIHVLSEFRARTVDWCWLGLFVALAGGALWWGS
;
A
#
# COMPACT_ATOMS: atom_id res chain seq x y z
N MET A 1 2.85 -20.01 0.03
CA MET A 1 2.32 -20.61 1.29
C MET A 1 1.11 -19.85 1.80
N HIS A 2 0.52 -19.03 0.95
CA HIS A 2 -0.68 -18.28 1.27
C HIS A 2 -1.84 -19.25 1.18
N ILE A 3 -2.68 -19.29 2.20
CA ILE A 3 -3.84 -20.16 2.20
C ILE A 3 -4.98 -19.42 1.51
N PRO A 4 -5.53 -19.95 0.39
CA PRO A 4 -6.63 -19.32 -0.33
C PRO A 4 -7.98 -19.59 0.34
N ASP A 5 -9.01 -18.86 -0.11
CA ASP A 5 -10.38 -19.05 0.39
C ASP A 5 -10.90 -20.45 0.05
N GLY A 6 -11.51 -21.10 1.06
CA GLY A 6 -12.10 -22.43 0.92
C GLY A 6 -11.18 -23.61 1.25
N TYR A 7 -9.89 -23.37 1.50
CA TYR A 7 -8.99 -24.44 1.97
C TYR A 7 -9.10 -24.71 3.46
N LEU A 8 -9.55 -23.73 4.24
CA LEU A 8 -9.82 -23.89 5.67
C LEU A 8 -11.32 -23.80 5.94
N SER A 9 -11.77 -24.59 6.91
CA SER A 9 -13.14 -24.46 7.42
C SER A 9 -13.39 -23.09 8.05
N PRO A 10 -14.63 -22.60 8.07
CA PRO A 10 -14.97 -21.37 8.80
C PRO A 10 -14.61 -21.42 10.28
N ALA A 11 -14.69 -22.60 10.90
CA ALA A 11 -14.29 -22.80 12.30
C ALA A 11 -12.77 -22.65 12.48
N THR A 12 -11.96 -23.22 11.60
CA THR A 12 -10.50 -23.02 11.58
C THR A 12 -10.14 -21.56 11.32
N CYS A 13 -10.78 -20.92 10.33
CA CYS A 13 -10.58 -19.49 10.05
C CYS A 13 -10.89 -18.63 11.28
N ALA A 14 -12.04 -18.84 11.92
CA ALA A 14 -12.45 -18.12 13.13
C ALA A 14 -11.44 -18.32 14.27
N THR A 15 -10.95 -19.55 14.45
CA THR A 15 -9.96 -19.88 15.48
C THR A 15 -8.65 -19.12 15.26
N LEU A 16 -8.13 -19.12 14.03
CA LEU A 16 -6.88 -18.43 13.70
C LEU A 16 -7.03 -16.90 13.75
N TYR A 17 -8.22 -16.37 13.40
CA TYR A 17 -8.56 -14.97 13.66
C TYR A 17 -8.52 -14.63 15.15
N THR A 18 -9.13 -15.46 16.01
CA THR A 18 -9.06 -15.23 17.45
C THR A 18 -7.63 -15.37 17.99
N GLY A 19 -6.81 -16.23 17.37
CA GLY A 19 -5.40 -16.39 17.69
C GLY A 19 -4.54 -15.19 17.33
N VAL A 20 -4.76 -14.55 16.17
CA VAL A 20 -3.94 -13.43 15.69
C VAL A 20 -4.32 -12.08 16.32
N VAL A 21 -5.59 -11.87 16.68
CA VAL A 21 -6.10 -10.59 17.21
C VAL A 21 -5.34 -10.09 18.45
N PRO A 22 -5.03 -10.91 19.47
CA PRO A 22 -4.23 -10.49 20.62
C PRO A 22 -2.84 -9.97 20.23
N PHE A 23 -2.22 -10.55 19.20
CA PHE A 23 -0.91 -10.10 18.70
C PHE A 23 -1.01 -8.77 17.97
N TRP A 24 -2.02 -8.57 17.12
CA TRP A 24 -2.28 -7.27 16.49
C TRP A 24 -2.54 -6.19 17.53
N TRP A 25 -3.40 -6.47 18.50
CA TRP A 25 -3.69 -5.53 19.58
C TRP A 25 -2.44 -5.20 20.41
N GLY A 26 -1.67 -6.22 20.79
CA GLY A 26 -0.42 -6.07 21.53
C GLY A 26 0.63 -5.29 20.74
N ALA A 27 0.75 -5.57 19.44
CA ALA A 27 1.65 -4.88 18.53
C ALA A 27 1.26 -3.40 18.35
N LEU A 28 -0.02 -3.13 18.09
CA LEU A 28 -0.55 -1.76 17.93
C LEU A 28 -0.31 -0.94 19.19
N ARG A 29 -0.56 -1.51 20.39
CA ARG A 29 -0.30 -0.81 21.65
C ARG A 29 1.18 -0.49 21.85
N ARG A 30 2.08 -1.42 21.54
CA ARG A 30 3.53 -1.22 21.70
C ARG A 30 4.09 -0.24 20.68
N VAL A 31 3.72 -0.38 19.41
CA VAL A 31 4.10 0.58 18.37
C VAL A 31 3.58 1.96 18.73
N ARG A 32 2.32 2.10 19.16
CA ARG A 32 1.73 3.39 19.57
C ARG A 32 2.46 4.05 20.74
N ARG A 33 2.92 3.27 21.72
CA ARG A 33 3.71 3.77 22.86
C ARG A 33 5.13 4.17 22.47
N GLY A 34 5.69 3.53 21.43
CA GLY A 34 7.02 3.82 20.90
C GLY A 34 7.03 4.76 19.68
N LEU A 35 5.92 5.44 19.37
CA LEU A 35 5.81 6.37 18.24
C LEU A 35 6.65 7.64 18.45
N HIS A 36 7.97 7.50 18.34
CA HIS A 36 8.77 8.57 17.77
C HIS A 36 8.37 8.71 16.29
N THR A 37 8.32 9.94 15.79
CA THR A 37 7.79 10.36 14.47
C THR A 37 8.38 9.63 13.24
N GLN A 38 9.35 8.74 13.44
CA GLN A 38 10.14 8.05 12.41
C GLN A 38 9.81 6.55 12.23
N MET A 39 9.08 5.91 13.16
CA MET A 39 8.76 4.47 13.06
C MET A 39 7.68 4.14 12.01
N VAL A 40 6.70 5.05 11.80
CA VAL A 40 5.60 4.82 10.85
C VAL A 40 6.11 4.70 9.40
N PRO A 41 6.99 5.60 8.90
CA PRO A 41 7.58 5.42 7.57
C PRO A 41 8.37 4.11 7.43
N LEU A 42 9.12 3.70 8.46
CA LEU A 42 9.93 2.48 8.40
C LEU A 42 9.03 1.24 8.31
N LEU A 43 7.96 1.19 9.12
CA LEU A 43 6.94 0.14 9.04
C LEU A 43 6.33 0.04 7.64
N SER A 44 5.96 1.16 7.03
CA SER A 44 5.38 1.19 5.67
C SER A 44 6.37 0.71 4.60
N VAL A 45 7.65 1.07 4.72
CA VAL A 45 8.70 0.65 3.78
C VAL A 45 8.94 -0.85 3.87
N PHE A 46 8.97 -1.42 5.08
CA PHE A 46 9.10 -2.87 5.27
C PHE A 46 7.85 -3.63 4.85
N ALA A 47 6.65 -3.09 5.07
CA ALA A 47 5.42 -3.68 4.53
C ALA A 47 5.45 -3.72 2.98
N ALA A 48 5.88 -2.62 2.34
CA ALA A 48 6.04 -2.57 0.88
C ALA A 48 7.15 -3.53 0.38
N PHE A 49 8.24 -3.66 1.14
CA PHE A 49 9.35 -4.56 0.84
C PHE A 49 8.90 -6.02 0.87
N SER A 50 8.25 -6.43 1.96
CA SER A 50 7.71 -7.77 2.08
C SER A 50 6.65 -8.05 1.02
N PHE A 51 5.75 -7.10 0.76
CA PHE A 51 4.78 -7.20 -0.34
C PHE A 51 5.47 -7.49 -1.68
N ILE A 52 6.50 -6.71 -2.03
CA ILE A 52 7.20 -6.88 -3.31
C ILE A 52 7.95 -8.21 -3.36
N ILE A 53 8.68 -8.58 -2.30
CA ILE A 53 9.44 -9.84 -2.27
C ILE A 53 8.52 -11.05 -2.38
N MET A 54 7.34 -11.03 -1.74
CA MET A 54 6.38 -12.13 -1.84
C MET A 54 5.80 -12.31 -3.25
N MET A 55 5.91 -11.31 -4.13
CA MET A 55 5.50 -11.44 -5.54
C MET A 55 6.55 -12.13 -6.42
N PHE A 56 7.75 -12.41 -5.90
CA PHE A 56 8.78 -13.15 -6.62
C PHE A 56 8.68 -14.65 -6.34
N ASN A 57 8.07 -15.37 -7.28
CA ASN A 57 7.95 -16.81 -7.20
C ASN A 57 9.23 -17.49 -7.74
N LEU A 58 9.79 -18.38 -6.93
CA LEU A 58 10.88 -19.28 -7.26
C LEU A 58 10.31 -20.67 -7.57
N PRO A 59 10.80 -21.37 -8.60
CA PRO A 59 10.40 -22.73 -8.87
C PRO A 59 10.86 -23.66 -7.73
N LEU A 60 9.93 -24.48 -7.24
CA LEU A 60 10.16 -25.47 -6.19
C LEU A 60 10.12 -26.89 -6.76
N PRO A 61 10.71 -27.88 -6.06
CA PRO A 61 10.55 -29.29 -6.40
C PRO A 61 9.07 -29.69 -6.53
N GLY A 62 8.75 -30.56 -7.49
CA GLY A 62 7.38 -31.02 -7.73
C GLY A 62 6.54 -30.09 -8.64
N GLY A 63 7.15 -29.11 -9.30
CA GLY A 63 6.45 -28.23 -10.27
C GLY A 63 5.60 -27.15 -9.61
N THR A 64 5.86 -26.84 -8.33
CA THR A 64 5.19 -25.78 -7.58
C THR A 64 6.07 -24.55 -7.48
N THR A 65 5.53 -23.47 -6.93
CA THR A 65 6.28 -22.23 -6.68
C THR A 65 6.27 -21.84 -5.20
N GLY A 66 7.24 -21.04 -4.80
CA GLY A 66 7.26 -20.39 -3.48
C GLY A 66 8.18 -19.19 -3.49
N HIS A 67 8.11 -18.35 -2.47
CA HIS A 67 8.77 -17.06 -2.46
C HIS A 67 9.43 -16.80 -1.11
N ALA A 68 10.40 -15.89 -1.09
CA ALA A 68 10.85 -15.28 0.14
C ALA A 68 9.73 -14.38 0.71
N VAL A 69 9.82 -14.02 1.99
CA VAL A 69 8.83 -13.15 2.67
C VAL A 69 9.48 -11.86 3.16
N GLY A 70 10.76 -11.88 3.49
CA GLY A 70 11.45 -10.76 4.14
C GLY A 70 11.06 -10.58 5.62
N VAL A 71 10.46 -11.60 6.22
CA VAL A 71 10.10 -11.63 7.66
C VAL A 71 11.35 -11.53 8.53
N GLY A 72 12.44 -12.19 8.13
CA GLY A 72 13.68 -12.21 8.90
C GLY A 72 14.22 -10.80 9.10
N ILE A 73 14.41 -10.07 8.00
CA ILE A 73 14.91 -8.70 8.06
C ILE A 73 13.91 -7.73 8.71
N ALA A 74 12.61 -7.89 8.48
CA ALA A 74 11.59 -7.05 9.10
C ALA A 74 11.61 -7.17 10.63
N ALA A 75 11.69 -8.40 11.15
CA ALA A 75 11.77 -8.67 12.59
C ALA A 75 13.05 -8.11 13.22
N ILE A 76 14.18 -8.18 12.52
CA ILE A 76 15.48 -7.67 13.00
C ILE A 76 15.49 -6.15 13.08
N VAL A 77 14.97 -5.46 12.05
CA VAL A 77 15.08 -3.99 11.95
C VAL A 77 13.94 -3.28 12.69
N LEU A 78 12.72 -3.81 12.63
CA LEU A 78 11.55 -3.19 13.27
C LEU A 78 11.32 -3.69 14.69
N GLY A 79 11.88 -4.84 15.04
CA GLY A 79 11.45 -5.63 16.20
C GLY A 79 10.21 -6.46 15.89
N PRO A 80 9.86 -7.41 16.79
CA PRO A 80 8.86 -8.45 16.51
C PRO A 80 7.46 -7.87 16.34
N TRP A 81 7.08 -6.89 17.17
CA TRP A 81 5.74 -6.30 17.17
C TRP A 81 5.46 -5.47 15.92
N ALA A 82 6.40 -4.63 15.51
CA ALA A 82 6.25 -3.83 14.30
C ALA A 82 6.36 -4.70 13.03
N SER A 83 7.18 -5.75 13.04
CA SER A 83 7.20 -6.77 11.99
C SER A 83 5.85 -7.48 11.83
N ILE A 84 5.22 -7.93 12.92
CA ILE A 84 3.88 -8.53 12.89
C ILE A 84 2.89 -7.64 12.14
N LEU A 85 2.88 -6.33 12.43
CA LEU A 85 1.99 -5.38 11.76
C LEU A 85 2.38 -5.15 10.30
N ALA A 86 3.67 -4.97 10.00
CA ALA A 86 4.14 -4.71 8.63
C ALA A 86 3.79 -5.88 7.69
N ILE A 87 4.06 -7.11 8.12
CA ILE A 87 3.76 -8.33 7.37
C ILE A 87 2.25 -8.53 7.24
N SER A 88 1.48 -8.33 8.32
CA SER A 88 0.01 -8.46 8.26
C SER A 88 -0.62 -7.43 7.31
N VAL A 89 -0.13 -6.20 7.28
CA VAL A 89 -0.58 -5.17 6.34
C VAL A 89 -0.27 -5.57 4.89
N ALA A 90 0.93 -6.10 4.63
CA ALA A 90 1.30 -6.59 3.31
C ALA A 90 0.34 -7.72 2.84
N LEU A 91 0.09 -8.71 3.71
CA LEU A 91 -0.82 -9.82 3.42
C LEU A 91 -2.27 -9.37 3.20
N MET A 92 -2.73 -8.37 3.96
CA MET A 92 -4.07 -7.82 3.79
C MET A 92 -4.24 -7.13 2.44
N ILE A 93 -3.21 -6.40 2.00
CA ILE A 93 -3.20 -5.79 0.67
C ILE A 93 -3.21 -6.88 -0.42
N GLN A 94 -2.41 -7.94 -0.26
CA GLN A 94 -2.36 -9.07 -1.21
C GLN A 94 -3.72 -9.76 -1.35
N ALA A 95 -4.36 -10.11 -0.23
CA ALA A 95 -5.67 -10.77 -0.24
C ALA A 95 -6.77 -9.90 -0.87
N ILE A 96 -6.83 -8.60 -0.51
CA ILE A 96 -7.89 -7.70 -0.97
C ILE A 96 -7.74 -7.35 -2.45
N PHE A 97 -6.54 -6.93 -2.88
CA PHE A 97 -6.35 -6.35 -4.21
C PHE A 97 -5.92 -7.37 -5.26
N PHE A 98 -5.07 -8.33 -4.88
CA PHE A 98 -4.42 -9.25 -5.81
C PHE A 98 -4.99 -10.66 -5.78
N GLY A 99 -5.72 -11.00 -4.71
CA GLY A 99 -6.32 -12.33 -4.53
C GLY A 99 -5.28 -13.40 -4.23
N ASP A 100 -4.13 -12.97 -3.70
CA ASP A 100 -3.04 -13.82 -3.25
C ASP A 100 -3.20 -14.03 -1.74
N GLY A 101 -3.75 -15.19 -1.37
CA GLY A 101 -4.32 -15.48 -0.05
C GLY A 101 -5.82 -15.14 0.07
N GLY A 102 -6.55 -15.92 0.89
CA GLY A 102 -7.98 -15.78 1.08
C GLY A 102 -8.37 -14.68 2.08
N ILE A 103 -9.51 -14.02 1.88
CA ILE A 103 -10.06 -13.08 2.86
C ILE A 103 -10.51 -13.80 4.14
N THR A 104 -11.11 -14.97 4.00
CA THR A 104 -11.50 -15.81 5.14
C THR A 104 -10.28 -16.41 5.83
N ALA A 105 -9.21 -16.68 5.08
CA ALA A 105 -7.97 -17.27 5.57
C ALA A 105 -6.91 -16.24 6.01
N ILE A 106 -7.18 -14.93 5.92
CA ILE A 106 -6.19 -13.89 6.27
C ILE A 106 -5.72 -14.00 7.73
N GLY A 107 -6.58 -14.45 8.65
CA GLY A 107 -6.21 -14.72 10.04
C GLY A 107 -5.12 -15.79 10.12
N ALA A 108 -5.26 -16.89 9.37
CA ALA A 108 -4.27 -17.97 9.25
C ALA A 108 -2.96 -17.46 8.64
N ASN A 109 -3.03 -16.76 7.51
CA ASN A 109 -1.87 -16.22 6.81
C ASN A 109 -1.08 -15.25 7.69
N CYS A 110 -1.77 -14.36 8.41
CA CYS A 110 -1.13 -13.41 9.34
C CYS A 110 -0.61 -14.10 10.60
N PHE A 111 -1.25 -15.17 11.06
CA PHE A 111 -0.73 -15.97 12.18
C PHE A 111 0.58 -16.68 11.79
N ASN A 112 0.61 -17.34 10.63
CA ASN A 112 1.79 -18.06 10.15
C ASN A 112 2.95 -17.13 9.84
N MET A 113 2.76 -16.18 8.92
CA MET A 113 3.85 -15.33 8.45
C MET A 113 4.08 -14.11 9.34
N GLY A 114 2.99 -13.48 9.80
CA GLY A 114 3.07 -12.30 10.64
C GLY A 114 3.55 -12.64 12.04
N VAL A 115 2.90 -13.57 12.74
CA VAL A 115 3.19 -13.89 14.14
C VAL A 115 4.31 -14.91 14.29
N ILE A 116 4.13 -16.15 13.82
CA ILE A 116 5.13 -17.21 13.98
C ILE A 116 6.44 -16.79 13.31
N GLY A 117 6.39 -16.36 12.05
CA GLY A 117 7.56 -15.89 11.32
C GLY A 117 8.32 -14.79 12.06
N SER A 118 7.66 -13.70 12.46
CA SER A 118 8.35 -12.57 13.11
C SER A 118 8.93 -12.93 14.49
N LEU A 119 8.23 -13.76 15.27
CA LEU A 119 8.71 -14.16 16.61
C LEU A 119 9.90 -15.11 16.49
N VAL A 120 9.83 -16.12 15.62
CA VAL A 120 10.94 -17.04 15.36
C VAL A 120 12.16 -16.27 14.86
N ALA A 121 11.99 -15.41 13.85
CA ALA A 121 13.09 -14.57 13.35
C ALA A 121 13.75 -13.73 14.45
N TYR A 122 12.95 -13.01 15.23
CA TYR A 122 13.46 -12.12 16.27
C TYR A 122 14.21 -12.90 17.36
N THR A 123 13.62 -13.99 17.86
CA THR A 123 14.24 -14.81 18.92
C THR A 123 15.53 -15.47 18.45
N THR A 124 15.55 -16.07 17.25
CA THR A 124 16.76 -16.64 16.66
C THR A 124 17.86 -15.58 16.51
N TYR A 125 17.52 -14.41 15.98
CA TYR A 125 18.50 -13.34 15.81
C TYR A 125 19.05 -12.85 17.15
N GLU A 126 18.21 -12.58 18.15
CA GLU A 126 18.64 -12.14 19.48
C GLU A 126 19.53 -13.17 20.17
N LEU A 127 19.15 -14.46 20.17
CA LEU A 127 19.92 -15.52 20.81
C LEU A 127 21.31 -15.67 20.20
N ILE A 128 21.40 -15.60 18.86
CA ILE A 128 22.67 -15.80 18.16
C ILE A 128 23.48 -14.51 18.13
N SER A 129 22.88 -13.33 18.04
CA SER A 129 23.63 -12.06 17.98
C SER A 129 23.95 -11.46 19.35
N ARG A 130 23.52 -12.10 20.44
CA ARG A 130 23.75 -11.67 21.81
C ARG A 130 25.24 -11.37 22.04
N ASP A 131 25.50 -10.20 22.60
CA ASP A 131 26.83 -9.65 22.93
C ASP A 131 27.76 -9.45 21.72
N ALA A 132 27.29 -9.67 20.49
CA ALA A 132 28.07 -9.44 19.29
C ALA A 132 28.05 -7.94 18.91
N PRO A 133 29.23 -7.33 18.63
CA PRO A 133 29.31 -5.99 18.05
C PRO A 133 28.46 -5.87 16.79
N VAL A 134 27.97 -4.66 16.51
CA VAL A 134 27.06 -4.42 15.37
C VAL A 134 27.68 -4.83 14.04
N GLU A 135 28.99 -4.65 13.89
CA GLU A 135 29.77 -4.98 12.68
C GLU A 135 30.20 -6.45 12.60
N SER A 136 29.87 -7.26 13.62
CA SER A 136 30.31 -8.66 13.68
C SER A 136 29.68 -9.48 12.55
N PRO A 137 30.46 -10.36 11.88
CA PRO A 137 29.91 -11.31 10.91
C PRO A 137 28.91 -12.29 11.56
N ARG A 138 28.98 -12.48 12.88
CA ARG A 138 28.02 -13.28 13.66
C ARG A 138 26.58 -12.75 13.49
N ARG A 139 26.38 -11.43 13.38
CA ARG A 139 25.05 -10.84 13.14
C ARG A 139 24.52 -11.11 11.74
N VAL A 140 25.40 -11.24 10.74
CA VAL A 140 25.01 -11.61 9.37
C VAL A 140 24.55 -13.07 9.32
N TRP A 141 25.31 -13.97 9.95
CA TRP A 141 24.93 -15.38 10.09
C TRP A 141 23.64 -15.54 10.91
N ALA A 142 23.51 -14.82 12.02
CA ALA A 142 22.28 -14.80 12.82
C ALA A 142 21.07 -14.37 11.98
N ALA A 143 21.21 -13.36 11.13
CA ALA A 143 20.15 -12.88 10.27
C ALA A 143 19.74 -13.90 9.20
N GLY A 144 20.72 -14.53 8.56
CA GLY A 144 20.46 -15.60 7.59
C GLY A 144 19.70 -16.76 8.22
N LEU A 145 20.16 -17.27 9.36
CA LEU A 145 19.50 -18.38 10.06
C LEU A 145 18.11 -17.98 10.62
N ALA A 146 17.96 -16.75 11.11
CA ALA A 146 16.68 -16.21 11.55
C ALA A 146 15.64 -16.20 10.41
N GLY A 147 16.02 -15.73 9.22
CA GLY A 147 15.19 -15.80 8.03
C GLY A 147 14.83 -17.24 7.65
N TYR A 148 15.83 -18.12 7.58
CA TYR A 148 15.65 -19.55 7.25
C TYR A 148 14.64 -20.24 8.17
N LEU A 149 14.81 -20.08 9.49
CA LEU A 149 13.91 -20.71 10.45
C LEU A 149 12.51 -20.09 10.38
N ALA A 150 12.42 -18.77 10.29
CA ALA A 150 11.13 -18.09 10.26
C ALA A 150 10.24 -18.55 9.09
N ILE A 151 10.79 -18.64 7.87
CA ILE A 151 10.01 -19.09 6.72
C ILE A 151 9.63 -20.58 6.82
N ASN A 152 10.51 -21.43 7.34
CA ASN A 152 10.23 -22.85 7.52
C ASN A 152 9.19 -23.13 8.62
N PHE A 153 9.24 -22.42 9.75
CA PHE A 153 8.22 -22.53 10.79
C PHE A 153 6.86 -21.98 10.31
N SER A 154 6.85 -20.93 9.50
CA SER A 154 5.63 -20.41 8.88
C SER A 154 5.01 -21.43 7.91
N ALA A 155 5.85 -22.06 7.08
CA ALA A 155 5.43 -23.09 6.14
C ALA A 155 4.91 -24.36 6.85
N LEU A 156 5.58 -24.78 7.93
CA LEU A 156 5.15 -25.90 8.75
C LEU A 156 3.77 -25.64 9.38
N ALA A 157 3.55 -24.44 9.92
CA ALA A 157 2.26 -24.06 10.48
C ALA A 157 1.15 -24.11 9.42
N ALA A 158 1.38 -23.53 8.23
CA ALA A 158 0.45 -23.60 7.11
C ALA A 158 0.18 -25.06 6.68
N ALA A 159 1.21 -25.91 6.63
CA ALA A 159 1.08 -27.31 6.27
C ALA A 159 0.24 -28.11 7.29
N ILE A 160 0.38 -27.81 8.58
CA ILE A 160 -0.45 -28.40 9.64
C ILE A 160 -1.91 -27.94 9.51
N GLU A 161 -2.13 -26.64 9.31
CA GLU A 161 -3.46 -26.05 9.14
C GLU A 161 -4.22 -26.64 7.95
N LEU A 162 -3.52 -26.88 6.84
CA LEU A 162 -4.05 -27.55 5.66
C LEU A 162 -4.26 -29.05 5.91
N GLY A 163 -3.25 -29.74 6.44
CA GLY A 163 -3.25 -31.19 6.61
C GLY A 163 -4.21 -31.72 7.67
N ILE A 164 -4.64 -30.88 8.61
CA ILE A 164 -5.63 -31.25 9.64
C ILE A 164 -7.08 -31.15 9.14
N GLN A 165 -7.35 -30.38 8.08
CA GLN A 165 -8.72 -30.20 7.55
C GLN A 165 -9.42 -31.51 7.20
N PRO A 166 -8.81 -32.45 6.45
CA PRO A 166 -9.49 -33.70 6.12
C PRO A 166 -9.61 -34.64 7.32
N GLN A 167 -9.00 -34.36 8.47
CA GLN A 167 -9.21 -35.12 9.70
C GLN A 167 -10.41 -34.57 10.49
N LEU A 168 -10.60 -33.26 10.48
CA LEU A 168 -11.64 -32.57 11.26
C LEU A 168 -12.95 -32.38 10.51
N TYR A 169 -12.91 -32.23 9.18
CA TYR A 169 -14.07 -31.82 8.38
C TYR A 169 -14.27 -32.73 7.16
N ARG A 170 -15.19 -33.68 7.32
CA ARG A 170 -15.60 -34.63 6.29
C ARG A 170 -17.10 -34.57 6.05
N ASP A 171 -17.53 -34.95 4.86
CA ASP A 171 -18.94 -35.20 4.57
C ASP A 171 -19.38 -36.59 5.07
N ALA A 172 -20.67 -36.91 4.87
CA ALA A 172 -21.25 -38.19 5.26
C ALA A 172 -20.61 -39.40 4.56
N THR A 173 -19.92 -39.20 3.44
CA THR A 173 -19.19 -40.24 2.70
C THR A 173 -17.74 -40.40 3.15
N GLY A 174 -17.28 -39.53 4.05
CA GLY A 174 -15.90 -39.48 4.53
C GLY A 174 -14.97 -38.64 3.64
N ALA A 175 -15.48 -37.97 2.60
CA ALA A 175 -14.69 -37.11 1.73
C ALA A 175 -14.39 -35.77 2.40
N ALA A 176 -13.20 -35.22 2.15
CA ALA A 176 -12.77 -33.96 2.73
C ALA A 176 -13.62 -32.79 2.21
N LEU A 177 -14.03 -31.88 3.11
CA LEU A 177 -14.83 -30.71 2.75
C LEU A 177 -14.01 -29.50 2.28
N TYR A 178 -12.76 -29.37 2.71
CA TYR A 178 -11.88 -28.21 2.46
C TYR A 178 -10.55 -28.66 1.83
N ALA A 179 -9.40 -28.38 2.45
CA ALA A 179 -8.12 -28.91 1.98
C ALA A 179 -8.17 -30.46 1.90
N PRO A 180 -7.85 -31.07 0.75
CA PRO A 180 -8.12 -32.49 0.51
C PRO A 180 -7.03 -33.42 1.05
N TYR A 181 -5.82 -32.92 1.28
CA TYR A 181 -4.65 -33.73 1.62
C TYR A 181 -4.37 -33.77 3.12
N PRO A 182 -4.14 -34.97 3.72
CA PRO A 182 -3.81 -35.11 5.14
C PRO A 182 -2.38 -34.64 5.45
N LEU A 183 -2.07 -34.53 6.75
CA LEU A 183 -0.75 -34.14 7.28
C LEU A 183 0.43 -34.88 6.65
N SER A 184 0.29 -36.19 6.37
CA SER A 184 1.35 -37.02 5.77
C SER A 184 1.74 -36.61 4.36
N ILE A 185 0.86 -35.88 3.66
CA ILE A 185 1.12 -35.33 2.33
C ILE A 185 1.42 -33.84 2.42
N ALA A 186 0.63 -33.10 3.22
CA ALA A 186 0.75 -31.66 3.33
C ALA A 186 2.11 -31.20 3.89
N ILE A 187 2.60 -31.86 4.94
CA ILE A 187 3.87 -31.49 5.58
C ILE A 187 5.06 -31.72 4.62
N PRO A 188 5.26 -32.92 4.05
CA PRO A 188 6.38 -33.13 3.12
C PRO A 188 6.31 -32.22 1.89
N ALA A 189 5.13 -32.05 1.30
CA ALA A 189 4.98 -31.24 0.09
C ALA A 189 5.30 -29.76 0.33
N MET A 190 4.80 -29.18 1.43
CA MET A 190 5.15 -27.80 1.80
C MET A 190 6.62 -27.68 2.22
N MET A 191 7.10 -28.55 3.11
CA MET A 191 8.43 -28.41 3.69
C MET A 191 9.55 -28.69 2.67
N ALA A 192 9.35 -29.56 1.69
CA ALA A 192 10.38 -29.87 0.69
C ALA A 192 10.88 -28.62 -0.04
N GLY A 193 9.95 -27.79 -0.55
CA GLY A 193 10.33 -26.55 -1.24
C GLY A 193 10.82 -25.44 -0.30
N HIS A 194 10.29 -25.36 0.92
CA HIS A 194 10.70 -24.34 1.87
C HIS A 194 12.06 -24.64 2.51
N LEU A 195 12.40 -25.90 2.78
CA LEU A 195 13.71 -26.27 3.32
C LEU A 195 14.84 -26.11 2.29
N THR A 196 14.54 -26.33 1.01
CA THR A 196 15.54 -26.41 -0.07
C THR A 196 15.72 -25.11 -0.85
N VAL A 197 14.64 -24.40 -1.19
CA VAL A 197 14.72 -23.23 -2.08
C VAL A 197 14.29 -21.96 -1.35
N ALA A 198 13.05 -21.90 -0.84
CA ALA A 198 12.53 -20.66 -0.24
C ALA A 198 13.31 -20.27 1.03
N GLY A 199 13.70 -21.25 1.85
CA GLY A 199 14.54 -21.07 3.02
C GLY A 199 15.90 -20.49 2.67
N ILE A 200 16.58 -21.06 1.66
CA ILE A 200 17.87 -20.56 1.20
C ILE A 200 17.74 -19.14 0.65
N ALA A 201 16.68 -18.85 -0.10
CA ALA A 201 16.39 -17.50 -0.58
C ALA A 201 16.22 -16.51 0.59
N GLU A 202 15.45 -16.85 1.62
CA GLU A 202 15.25 -16.01 2.80
C GLU A 202 16.56 -15.83 3.59
N THR A 203 17.42 -16.85 3.66
CA THR A 203 18.78 -16.75 4.23
C THR A 203 19.60 -15.70 3.51
N VAL A 204 19.66 -15.79 2.18
CA VAL A 204 20.46 -14.89 1.34
C VAL A 204 19.94 -13.45 1.46
N VAL A 205 18.62 -13.27 1.42
CA VAL A 205 18.00 -11.95 1.57
C VAL A 205 18.28 -11.37 2.95
N SER A 206 18.03 -12.12 4.02
CA SER A 206 18.19 -11.62 5.39
C SER A 206 19.65 -11.33 5.74
N ALA A 207 20.57 -12.24 5.41
CA ALA A 207 22.01 -12.04 5.61
C ALA A 207 22.54 -10.88 4.76
N GLY A 208 22.17 -10.83 3.47
CA GLY A 208 22.62 -9.80 2.53
C GLY A 208 22.18 -8.40 2.96
N VAL A 209 20.91 -8.24 3.36
CA VAL A 209 20.41 -6.94 3.82
C VAL A 209 21.06 -6.54 5.14
N VAL A 210 21.24 -7.44 6.11
CA VAL A 210 21.96 -7.11 7.35
C VAL A 210 23.42 -6.74 7.09
N ALA A 211 24.14 -7.48 6.24
CA ALA A 211 25.52 -7.14 5.86
C ALA A 211 25.62 -5.76 5.19
N TYR A 212 24.63 -5.41 4.36
CA TYR A 212 24.53 -4.09 3.75
C TYR A 212 24.25 -2.99 4.79
N LEU A 213 23.33 -3.24 5.73
CA LEU A 213 22.98 -2.30 6.80
C LEU A 213 24.14 -2.08 7.77
N GLN A 214 24.94 -3.11 8.07
CA GLN A 214 26.15 -2.97 8.88
C GLN A 214 27.13 -1.95 8.28
N LYS A 215 27.27 -1.91 6.96
CA LYS A 215 28.18 -0.98 6.27
C LYS A 215 27.57 0.40 6.06
N SER A 216 26.27 0.45 5.75
CA SER A 216 25.63 1.67 5.25
C SER A 216 24.88 2.44 6.32
N GLN A 217 24.22 1.74 7.27
CA GLN A 217 23.41 2.33 8.35
C GLN A 217 23.39 1.48 9.63
N PRO A 218 24.50 1.46 10.40
CA PRO A 218 24.58 0.67 11.64
C PRO A 218 23.53 1.07 12.69
N SER A 219 23.00 2.31 12.64
CA SER A 219 22.00 2.82 13.57
C SER A 219 20.69 2.04 13.54
N LEU A 220 20.29 1.52 12.37
CA LEU A 220 19.09 0.69 12.22
C LEU A 220 19.20 -0.66 12.95
N LEU A 221 20.41 -1.19 13.12
CA LEU A 221 20.66 -2.46 13.83
C LEU A 221 20.84 -2.25 15.35
N ARG A 222 21.02 -1.01 15.81
CA ARG A 222 21.18 -0.67 17.24
C ARG A 222 19.86 -0.34 17.93
N GLY A 223 18.73 -0.40 17.23
CA GLY A 223 17.43 0.04 17.75
C GLY A 223 17.34 1.55 18.03
N ALA A 224 18.36 2.33 17.62
CA ALA A 224 18.36 3.77 17.77
C ALA A 224 17.53 4.40 16.64
N ALA A 225 16.27 4.71 16.90
CA ALA A 225 15.36 5.43 16.00
C ALA A 225 15.82 6.88 15.67
N GLY A 226 17.05 7.27 16.01
CA GLY A 226 17.62 8.58 15.75
C GLY A 226 18.39 8.62 14.43
N GLY A 227 17.77 9.19 13.39
CA GLY A 227 18.47 9.73 12.22
C GLY A 227 18.73 8.78 11.04
N ALA A 228 18.07 7.63 10.98
CA ALA A 228 18.23 6.69 9.86
C ALA A 228 17.58 7.22 8.55
N THR A 229 18.29 7.08 7.42
CA THR A 229 17.79 7.54 6.12
C THR A 229 17.16 6.37 5.36
N THR A 230 15.91 6.47 4.89
CA THR A 230 15.25 5.34 4.18
C THR A 230 15.70 5.20 2.72
N LYS A 231 16.54 6.12 2.21
CA LYS A 231 16.96 6.21 0.79
C LYS A 231 17.52 4.90 0.20
N PRO A 232 18.45 4.17 0.86
CA PRO A 232 18.95 2.92 0.29
C PRO A 232 17.90 1.81 0.28
N LEU A 233 16.99 1.79 1.25
CA LEU A 233 15.87 0.84 1.29
C LEU A 233 14.88 1.11 0.13
N TRP A 234 14.65 2.39 -0.19
CA TRP A 234 13.91 2.79 -1.41
C TRP A 234 14.61 2.39 -2.71
N LEU A 235 15.94 2.40 -2.77
CA LEU A 235 16.68 1.92 -3.94
C LEU A 235 16.48 0.41 -4.12
N VAL A 236 16.62 -0.37 -3.04
CA VAL A 236 16.37 -1.82 -3.06
C VAL A 236 14.93 -2.12 -3.45
N LEU A 237 13.96 -1.37 -2.91
CA LEU A 237 12.56 -1.45 -3.30
C LEU A 237 12.33 -1.15 -4.78
N MET A 238 12.96 -0.10 -5.34
CA MET A 238 12.84 0.23 -6.76
C MET A 238 13.45 -0.85 -7.64
N ILE A 239 14.60 -1.41 -7.26
CA ILE A 239 15.25 -2.51 -7.98
C ILE A 239 14.34 -3.75 -7.95
N LEU A 240 13.84 -4.13 -6.77
CA LEU A 240 12.92 -5.25 -6.62
C LEU A 240 11.62 -5.01 -7.40
N ALA A 241 11.04 -3.82 -7.34
CA ALA A 241 9.83 -3.47 -8.09
C ALA A 241 10.05 -3.57 -9.62
N ILE A 242 11.21 -3.13 -10.11
CA ILE A 242 11.61 -3.30 -11.51
C ILE A 242 11.81 -4.77 -11.85
N LEU A 243 12.35 -5.58 -10.94
CA LEU A 243 12.58 -7.00 -11.18
C LEU A 243 11.32 -7.86 -11.00
N THR A 244 10.25 -7.34 -10.36
CA THR A 244 9.03 -8.10 -10.01
C THR A 244 8.38 -8.77 -11.21
N PRO A 245 8.32 -8.14 -12.40
CA PRO A 245 7.79 -8.79 -13.60
C PRO A 245 8.57 -10.05 -14.02
N PHE A 246 9.86 -10.17 -13.68
CA PHE A 246 10.64 -11.39 -13.94
C PHE A 246 10.32 -12.51 -12.94
N GLY A 247 9.99 -12.18 -11.68
CA GLY A 247 9.59 -13.15 -10.66
C GLY A 247 8.22 -13.78 -10.89
N VAL A 248 7.35 -13.11 -11.66
CA VAL A 248 6.02 -13.63 -12.06
C VAL A 248 6.12 -14.64 -13.21
N LEU A 249 7.30 -14.79 -13.85
CA LEU A 249 7.52 -15.69 -14.99
C LEU A 249 7.75 -17.16 -14.59
N ALA A 250 7.88 -17.47 -13.30
CA ALA A 250 8.06 -18.84 -12.85
C ALA A 250 6.78 -19.67 -13.10
N MET A 251 6.90 -20.73 -13.90
CA MET A 251 5.78 -21.59 -14.28
C MET A 251 5.32 -22.45 -13.09
N GLY A 252 4.03 -22.38 -12.73
CA GLY A 252 3.40 -23.23 -11.71
C GLY A 252 2.64 -22.46 -10.64
N SER A 253 1.70 -23.12 -9.97
CA SER A 253 1.02 -22.62 -8.76
C SER A 253 1.74 -23.14 -7.51
N ALA A 254 1.73 -22.37 -6.41
CA ALA A 254 2.23 -22.88 -5.15
C ALA A 254 1.39 -24.05 -4.63
N TRP A 255 2.01 -24.94 -3.84
CA TRP A 255 1.30 -26.06 -3.25
C TRP A 255 0.20 -25.56 -2.30
N GLY A 256 -1.04 -26.02 -2.49
CA GLY A 256 -2.18 -25.59 -1.68
C GLY A 256 -2.84 -24.27 -2.10
N GLU A 257 -2.48 -23.70 -3.26
CA GLU A 257 -3.04 -22.43 -3.78
C GLU A 257 -3.94 -22.63 -5.02
N TRP A 258 -4.39 -23.85 -5.29
CA TRP A 258 -5.21 -24.18 -6.47
C TRP A 258 -6.65 -23.66 -6.33
N SER A 259 -7.23 -23.20 -7.43
CA SER A 259 -8.62 -22.78 -7.49
C SER A 259 -9.55 -23.98 -7.71
N ALA A 260 -10.83 -23.85 -7.36
CA ALA A 260 -11.83 -24.89 -7.63
C ALA A 260 -11.91 -25.30 -9.12
N GLY A 261 -11.56 -24.41 -10.05
CA GLY A 261 -11.50 -24.72 -11.48
C GLY A 261 -10.30 -25.57 -11.88
N ASP A 262 -9.19 -25.49 -11.14
CA ASP A 262 -7.96 -26.24 -11.42
C ASP A 262 -8.14 -27.74 -11.18
N PHE A 263 -9.06 -28.11 -10.29
CA PHE A 263 -9.43 -29.50 -10.01
C PHE A 263 -10.13 -30.17 -11.19
N LEU A 264 -10.63 -29.41 -12.16
CA LEU A 264 -11.35 -29.94 -13.33
C LEU A 264 -10.44 -30.12 -14.56
N HIS A 265 -9.25 -29.53 -14.56
CA HIS A 265 -8.34 -29.57 -15.71
C HIS A 265 -7.38 -30.79 -15.63
N PRO A 266 -7.37 -31.70 -16.61
CA PRO A 266 -6.57 -32.93 -16.55
C PRO A 266 -5.05 -32.72 -16.42
N GLU A 267 -4.52 -31.66 -17.02
CA GLU A 267 -3.09 -31.32 -16.91
C GLU A 267 -2.74 -30.84 -15.49
N THR A 268 -3.55 -29.94 -14.95
CA THR A 268 -3.35 -29.40 -13.60
C THR A 268 -3.53 -30.49 -12.54
N ARG A 269 -4.48 -31.42 -12.71
CA ARG A 269 -4.63 -32.59 -11.81
C ARG A 269 -3.36 -33.44 -11.76
N ARG A 270 -2.71 -33.68 -12.91
CA ARG A 270 -1.43 -34.41 -12.98
C ARG A 270 -0.30 -33.66 -12.27
N GLN A 271 -0.24 -32.34 -12.43
CA GLN A 271 0.74 -31.50 -11.72
C GLN A 271 0.52 -31.55 -10.20
N ILE A 272 -0.73 -31.48 -9.74
CA ILE A 272 -1.07 -31.51 -8.31
C ILE A 272 -0.71 -32.88 -7.70
N ALA A 273 -1.00 -33.97 -8.41
CA ALA A 273 -0.61 -35.31 -7.97
C ALA A 273 0.92 -35.45 -7.88
N ALA A 274 1.66 -34.97 -8.88
CA ALA A 274 3.13 -34.97 -8.87
C ALA A 274 3.69 -34.17 -7.68
N ALA A 275 3.14 -32.98 -7.42
CA ALA A 275 3.51 -32.14 -6.27
C ALA A 275 3.13 -32.75 -4.92
N SER A 276 2.22 -33.73 -4.90
CA SER A 276 1.67 -34.37 -3.71
C SER A 276 2.14 -35.83 -3.56
N GLY A 277 3.33 -36.15 -4.08
CA GLY A 277 3.95 -37.47 -3.95
C GLY A 277 3.24 -38.59 -4.73
N GLY A 278 2.59 -38.25 -5.84
CA GLY A 278 1.83 -39.18 -6.68
C GLY A 278 0.39 -39.42 -6.22
N ASN A 279 -0.07 -38.77 -5.16
CA ASN A 279 -1.43 -38.95 -4.64
C ASN A 279 -2.44 -38.14 -5.47
N GLU A 280 -3.37 -38.84 -6.12
CA GLU A 280 -4.40 -38.21 -6.93
C GLU A 280 -5.37 -37.37 -6.09
N LEU A 281 -5.86 -36.29 -6.71
CA LEU A 281 -6.92 -35.48 -6.14
C LEU A 281 -8.24 -36.26 -6.08
N PRO A 282 -9.16 -35.91 -5.15
CA PRO A 282 -10.53 -36.39 -5.18
C PRO A 282 -11.20 -36.18 -6.55
N ALA A 283 -12.07 -37.09 -6.95
CA ALA A 283 -12.77 -37.03 -8.25
C ALA A 283 -13.65 -35.78 -8.39
N GLN A 284 -14.17 -35.27 -7.28
CA GLN A 284 -14.97 -34.05 -7.22
C GLN A 284 -14.26 -32.98 -6.38
N VAL A 285 -14.55 -31.71 -6.67
CA VAL A 285 -14.04 -30.60 -5.86
C VAL A 285 -14.67 -30.65 -4.47
N PRO A 286 -13.89 -30.53 -3.38
CA PRO A 286 -14.43 -30.44 -2.03
C PRO A 286 -15.54 -29.38 -1.94
N ALA A 287 -16.72 -29.77 -1.45
CA ALA A 287 -17.92 -28.92 -1.50
C ALA A 287 -17.76 -27.62 -0.68
N GLY A 288 -17.06 -27.69 0.46
CA GLY A 288 -16.75 -26.51 1.30
C GLY A 288 -15.81 -25.53 0.58
N LEU A 289 -14.78 -26.05 -0.09
CA LEU A 289 -13.88 -25.27 -0.92
C LEU A 289 -14.65 -24.55 -2.04
N GLN A 290 -15.48 -25.28 -2.79
CA GLN A 290 -16.25 -24.72 -3.89
C GLN A 290 -17.21 -23.60 -3.44
N ARG A 291 -17.80 -23.73 -2.25
CA ARG A 291 -18.69 -22.73 -1.66
C ARG A 291 -17.96 -21.45 -1.26
N LEU A 292 -16.85 -21.59 -0.53
CA LEU A 292 -16.12 -20.45 0.02
C LEU A 292 -15.24 -19.73 -1.01
N ALA A 293 -14.74 -20.44 -2.03
CA ALA A 293 -13.99 -19.84 -3.12
C ALA A 293 -14.78 -18.80 -3.95
N ARG A 294 -16.11 -18.77 -3.82
CA ARG A 294 -17.00 -17.78 -4.48
C ARG A 294 -17.23 -16.52 -3.67
N LEU A 295 -16.80 -16.46 -2.41
CA LEU A 295 -17.09 -15.33 -1.51
C LEU A 295 -16.40 -14.04 -1.95
N TRP A 296 -15.19 -14.14 -2.48
CA TRP A 296 -14.43 -12.98 -2.91
C TRP A 296 -13.65 -13.28 -4.19
N THR A 297 -13.64 -12.31 -5.10
CA THR A 297 -12.79 -12.30 -6.28
C THR A 297 -12.07 -10.97 -6.34
N ALA A 298 -10.74 -11.00 -6.26
CA ALA A 298 -9.94 -9.79 -6.22
C ALA A 298 -10.01 -8.99 -7.55
N PRO A 299 -10.01 -7.65 -7.48
CA PRO A 299 -10.17 -6.79 -8.66
C PRO A 299 -8.97 -6.83 -9.62
N LEU A 300 -7.77 -7.16 -9.13
CA LEU A 300 -6.52 -7.16 -9.92
C LEU A 300 -5.90 -8.57 -10.02
N ARG A 301 -6.72 -9.62 -10.05
CA ARG A 301 -6.22 -11.00 -10.10
C ARG A 301 -5.33 -11.20 -11.34
N TYR A 302 -4.07 -11.56 -11.13
CA TYR A 302 -3.16 -11.92 -12.22
C TYR A 302 -3.57 -13.29 -12.77
N SER A 303 -4.33 -13.32 -13.86
CA SER A 303 -4.38 -14.52 -14.70
C SER A 303 -3.01 -14.71 -15.34
N SER A 304 -2.55 -15.96 -15.46
CA SER A 304 -1.26 -16.44 -15.98
C SER A 304 -0.97 -16.09 -17.46
N GLN A 305 -1.12 -14.83 -17.86
CA GLN A 305 -0.69 -14.32 -19.16
C GLN A 305 0.52 -13.43 -19.00
N VAL A 306 1.67 -14.10 -18.84
CA VAL A 306 3.03 -13.55 -18.94
C VAL A 306 3.21 -12.46 -20.02
N PRO A 307 2.61 -12.53 -21.23
CA PRO A 307 2.79 -11.48 -22.25
C PRO A 307 2.26 -10.10 -21.83
N ALA A 308 1.20 -10.06 -21.01
CA ALA A 308 0.53 -8.85 -20.55
C ALA A 308 1.41 -7.96 -19.67
N ALA A 309 2.08 -8.60 -18.71
CA ALA A 309 2.95 -7.94 -17.74
C ALA A 309 4.20 -7.38 -18.41
N ILE A 310 4.76 -8.12 -19.39
CA ILE A 310 5.92 -7.70 -20.18
C ILE A 310 5.59 -6.47 -21.01
N VAL A 311 4.46 -6.48 -21.72
CA VAL A 311 4.02 -5.34 -22.55
C VAL A 311 3.76 -4.09 -21.70
N GLY A 312 3.14 -4.25 -20.52
CA GLY A 312 2.92 -3.13 -19.59
C GLY A 312 4.19 -2.53 -19.03
N MET A 313 5.16 -3.37 -18.69
CA MET A 313 6.45 -2.94 -18.21
C MET A 313 7.24 -2.18 -19.28
N VAL A 314 7.25 -2.66 -20.52
CA VAL A 314 7.90 -1.98 -21.66
C VAL A 314 7.27 -0.62 -21.92
N LEU A 315 5.94 -0.49 -21.83
CA LEU A 315 5.23 0.77 -22.01
C LEU A 315 5.51 1.78 -20.88
N ILE A 316 5.56 1.33 -19.62
CA ILE A 316 5.88 2.20 -18.47
C ILE A 316 7.33 2.67 -18.52
N ILE A 317 8.28 1.77 -18.79
CA ILE A 317 9.70 2.13 -18.93
C ILE A 317 9.89 3.04 -20.13
N GLY A 318 9.24 2.75 -21.26
CA GLY A 318 9.26 3.56 -22.47
C GLY A 318 8.71 4.97 -22.23
N ALA A 319 7.59 5.11 -21.52
CA ALA A 319 7.01 6.41 -21.18
C ALA A 319 7.89 7.20 -20.20
N CYS A 320 8.43 6.57 -19.16
CA CYS A 320 9.40 7.19 -18.25
C CYS A 320 10.65 7.66 -19.02
N TRP A 321 11.16 6.86 -19.95
CA TRP A 321 12.28 7.21 -20.82
C TRP A 321 11.93 8.37 -21.75
N CYS A 322 10.72 8.37 -22.34
CA CYS A 322 10.23 9.45 -23.18
C CYS A 322 10.06 10.76 -22.40
N ILE A 323 9.55 10.72 -21.17
CA ILE A 323 9.47 11.87 -20.27
C ILE A 323 10.87 12.41 -19.95
N VAL A 324 11.85 11.54 -19.71
CA VAL A 324 13.25 11.94 -19.50
C VAL A 324 13.85 12.57 -20.76
N LEU A 325 13.59 12.03 -21.95
CA LEU A 325 14.06 12.58 -23.23
C LEU A 325 13.37 13.93 -23.55
N LEU A 326 12.07 14.05 -23.28
CA LEU A 326 11.31 15.29 -23.45
C LEU A 326 11.80 16.35 -22.46
N ALA A 327 12.06 15.98 -21.21
CA ALA A 327 12.67 16.85 -20.21
C ALA A 327 14.09 17.30 -20.60
N ARG A 328 14.84 16.46 -21.34
CA ARG A 328 16.13 16.82 -21.93
C ARG A 328 15.99 17.78 -23.13
N ARG A 329 14.92 17.67 -23.93
CA ARG A 329 14.62 18.60 -25.06
C ARG A 329 14.07 19.96 -24.60
N ILE A 330 13.38 20.04 -23.47
CA ILE A 330 12.88 21.31 -22.87
C ILE A 330 14.01 22.09 -22.17
N ARG A 331 15.29 21.77 -22.45
CA ARG A 331 16.46 22.49 -21.93
C ARG A 331 16.64 23.83 -22.64
N VAL A 332 15.64 24.70 -22.54
CA VAL A 332 15.78 26.13 -22.79
C VAL A 332 16.68 26.71 -21.70
N ARG A 333 17.70 27.45 -22.12
CA ARG A 333 18.68 28.18 -21.30
C ARG A 333 17.98 28.90 -20.13
N ARG A 334 18.25 28.49 -18.90
CA ARG A 334 18.07 29.29 -17.67
C ARG A 334 18.82 28.66 -16.49
N ASN A 335 19.69 29.43 -15.84
CA ASN A 335 20.70 29.06 -14.84
C ASN A 335 20.20 28.46 -13.49
N MET A 336 18.99 27.93 -13.40
CA MET A 336 18.48 27.37 -12.13
C MET A 336 18.78 25.87 -11.98
N SER A 337 19.22 25.46 -10.79
CA SER A 337 19.37 24.05 -10.41
C SER A 337 18.04 23.31 -10.41
N PHE A 338 18.04 21.97 -10.57
CA PHE A 338 16.81 21.16 -10.59
C PHE A 338 15.98 21.34 -9.30
N VAL A 339 16.63 21.40 -8.15
CA VAL A 339 15.99 21.57 -6.84
C VAL A 339 15.30 22.94 -6.74
N GLU A 340 15.95 24.00 -7.21
CA GLU A 340 15.34 25.33 -7.28
C GLU A 340 14.14 25.37 -8.21
N ARG A 341 14.20 24.68 -9.35
CA ARG A 341 13.06 24.58 -10.29
C ARG A 341 11.88 23.88 -9.63
N THR A 342 12.12 22.76 -8.97
CA THR A 342 11.09 21.98 -8.26
C THR A 342 10.48 22.78 -7.11
N LEU A 343 11.29 23.46 -6.30
CA LEU A 343 10.80 24.29 -5.20
C LEU A 343 10.03 25.51 -5.70
N THR A 344 10.51 26.18 -6.75
CA THR A 344 9.79 27.31 -7.36
C THR A 344 8.49 26.84 -8.03
N SER A 345 8.47 25.67 -8.66
CA SER A 345 7.24 25.11 -9.24
C SER A 345 6.25 24.66 -8.18
N LEU A 346 6.72 24.08 -7.08
CA LEU A 346 5.90 23.72 -5.93
C LEU A 346 5.35 24.97 -5.25
N MET A 347 6.15 26.04 -5.11
CA MET A 347 5.69 27.34 -4.61
C MET A 347 4.59 27.89 -5.50
N ARG A 348 4.80 28.00 -6.82
CA ARG A 348 3.78 28.49 -7.75
C ARG A 348 2.52 27.63 -7.71
N ALA A 349 2.65 26.31 -7.60
CA ALA A 349 1.51 25.42 -7.43
C ALA A 349 0.80 25.61 -6.07
N SER A 350 1.56 25.89 -5.00
CA SER A 350 1.04 26.10 -3.64
C SER A 350 0.42 27.49 -3.44
N GLU A 351 1.00 28.55 -4.03
CA GLU A 351 0.42 29.89 -4.11
C GLU A 351 -0.82 29.90 -5.00
N TYR A 352 -0.83 29.08 -6.05
CA TYR A 352 -2.03 28.88 -6.85
C TYR A 352 -3.08 28.01 -6.11
N ALA A 353 -2.67 27.03 -5.30
CA ALA A 353 -3.59 26.30 -4.43
C ALA A 353 -4.15 27.19 -3.31
N ALA A 354 -3.35 28.11 -2.78
CA ALA A 354 -3.79 29.17 -1.86
C ALA A 354 -4.70 30.19 -2.58
N SER A 355 -4.45 30.52 -3.85
CA SER A 355 -5.38 31.33 -4.65
C SER A 355 -6.64 30.56 -5.07
N ALA A 356 -6.61 29.22 -5.07
CA ALA A 356 -7.82 28.41 -5.18
C ALA A 356 -8.71 28.55 -3.94
N GLU A 357 -8.18 28.90 -2.76
CA GLU A 357 -9.01 29.34 -1.63
C GLU A 357 -9.74 30.67 -1.94
N HIS A 358 -9.16 31.60 -2.70
CA HIS A 358 -9.92 32.78 -3.16
C HIS A 358 -11.05 32.44 -4.15
N VAL A 359 -10.94 31.34 -4.90
CA VAL A 359 -12.05 30.85 -5.74
C VAL A 359 -13.21 30.32 -4.90
N THR A 360 -12.96 29.88 -3.66
CA THR A 360 -14.04 29.46 -2.75
C THR A 360 -14.89 30.62 -2.24
N GLU A 361 -14.41 31.86 -2.37
CA GLU A 361 -15.16 33.09 -2.05
C GLU A 361 -16.08 33.54 -3.21
N SER A 362 -15.99 32.91 -4.38
CA SER A 362 -16.86 33.18 -5.53
C SER A 362 -18.28 32.64 -5.33
N ARG A 363 -19.28 33.34 -5.88
CA ARG A 363 -20.73 33.03 -5.71
C ARG A 363 -21.21 31.85 -6.58
N GLY A 364 -20.64 30.65 -6.43
CA GLY A 364 -21.12 29.44 -7.13
C GLY A 364 -22.13 28.60 -6.33
N LEU A 365 -22.80 27.65 -7.01
CA LEU A 365 -23.83 26.79 -6.41
C LEU A 365 -23.28 25.88 -5.30
N PHE A 366 -22.21 25.12 -5.58
CA PHE A 366 -21.64 24.25 -4.55
C PHE A 366 -21.07 25.05 -3.40
N GLN A 367 -20.45 26.21 -3.62
CA GLN A 367 -19.81 27.02 -2.57
C GLN A 367 -20.77 27.32 -1.40
N LYS A 368 -22.09 27.39 -1.65
CA LYS A 368 -23.14 27.65 -0.64
C LYS A 368 -23.56 26.43 0.20
N ILE A 369 -23.30 25.21 -0.25
CA ILE A 369 -23.70 23.97 0.44
C ILE A 369 -22.82 23.78 1.68
N ASP A 370 -23.41 23.30 2.79
CA ASP A 370 -22.68 22.96 4.01
C ASP A 370 -21.51 21.99 3.70
N PRO A 371 -20.27 22.31 4.12
CA PRO A 371 -19.08 21.49 3.87
C PRO A 371 -19.23 20.02 4.29
N ARG A 372 -19.99 19.72 5.33
CA ARG A 372 -20.20 18.34 5.82
C ARG A 372 -21.00 17.51 4.83
N VAL A 373 -22.03 18.10 4.24
CA VAL A 373 -22.86 17.46 3.22
C VAL A 373 -22.07 17.21 1.96
N LYS A 374 -21.22 18.15 1.53
CA LYS A 374 -20.31 17.95 0.39
C LYS A 374 -19.35 16.81 0.63
N VAL A 375 -18.66 16.81 1.77
CA VAL A 375 -17.66 15.78 2.09
C VAL A 375 -18.33 14.40 2.14
N ALA A 376 -19.45 14.27 2.85
CA ALA A 376 -20.18 13.00 2.93
C ALA A 376 -20.73 12.55 1.58
N GLY A 377 -21.39 13.46 0.84
CA GLY A 377 -22.03 13.18 -0.43
C GLY A 377 -21.05 12.84 -1.55
N LEU A 378 -19.97 13.61 -1.69
CA LEU A 378 -18.94 13.33 -2.71
C LEU A 378 -18.16 12.05 -2.38
N LEU A 379 -17.87 11.78 -1.09
CA LEU A 379 -17.26 10.52 -0.68
C LEU A 379 -18.17 9.33 -1.02
N LEU A 380 -19.49 9.46 -0.78
CA LEU A 380 -20.48 8.44 -1.13
C LEU A 380 -20.50 8.17 -2.65
N LEU A 381 -20.47 9.22 -3.47
CA LEU A 381 -20.40 9.06 -4.93
C LEU A 381 -19.09 8.42 -5.40
N ILE A 382 -17.96 8.73 -4.77
CA ILE A 382 -16.67 8.07 -5.07
C ILE A 382 -16.76 6.57 -4.78
N VAL A 383 -17.35 6.18 -3.65
CA VAL A 383 -17.59 4.76 -3.30
C VAL A 383 -18.53 4.10 -4.32
N ALA A 384 -19.60 4.78 -4.73
CA ALA A 384 -20.53 4.27 -5.74
C ALA A 384 -19.84 4.06 -7.10
N VAL A 385 -19.01 5.01 -7.57
CA VAL A 385 -18.22 4.88 -8.80
C VAL A 385 -17.24 3.71 -8.71
N ALA A 386 -16.58 3.52 -7.58
CA ALA A 386 -15.65 2.41 -7.37
C ALA A 386 -16.35 1.04 -7.43
N ALA A 387 -17.59 0.96 -6.93
CA ALA A 387 -18.39 -0.26 -6.92
C ALA A 387 -19.16 -0.52 -8.23
N ALA A 388 -19.42 0.51 -9.05
CA ALA A 388 -20.25 0.41 -10.25
C ALA A 388 -19.68 -0.56 -11.29
N ARG A 389 -20.49 -1.53 -11.75
CA ARG A 389 -20.10 -2.53 -12.78
C ARG A 389 -20.51 -2.14 -14.20
N GLU A 390 -21.18 -1.00 -14.35
CA GLU A 390 -21.61 -0.47 -15.65
C GLU A 390 -20.94 0.87 -16.00
N LEU A 391 -20.49 0.99 -17.25
CA LEU A 391 -19.82 2.21 -17.73
C LEU A 391 -20.79 3.39 -17.85
N ARG A 392 -22.08 3.13 -18.11
CA ARG A 392 -23.14 4.14 -18.19
C ARG A 392 -23.33 4.86 -16.86
N VAL A 393 -23.29 4.10 -15.76
CA VAL A 393 -23.41 4.63 -14.39
C VAL A 393 -22.23 5.54 -14.05
N ILE A 394 -21.01 5.12 -14.37
CA ILE A 394 -19.79 5.93 -14.18
C ILE A 394 -19.89 7.22 -15.00
N GLY A 395 -20.27 7.11 -16.27
CA GLY A 395 -20.48 8.27 -17.16
C GLY A 395 -21.56 9.22 -16.63
N GLY A 396 -22.66 8.71 -16.07
CA GLY A 396 -23.71 9.52 -15.46
C GLY A 396 -23.21 10.32 -14.26
N ILE A 397 -22.45 9.71 -13.36
CA ILE A 397 -21.85 10.41 -12.22
C ILE A 397 -20.80 11.43 -12.67
N PHE A 398 -20.02 11.12 -13.72
CA PHE A 398 -19.08 12.06 -14.33
C PHE A 398 -19.79 13.30 -14.90
N LEU A 399 -20.87 13.10 -15.66
CA LEU A 399 -21.68 14.19 -16.21
C LEU A 399 -22.32 15.02 -15.11
N PHE A 400 -22.79 14.39 -14.03
CA PHE A 400 -23.27 15.11 -12.85
C PHE A 400 -22.17 15.97 -12.23
N ALA A 401 -20.97 15.42 -12.01
CA ALA A 401 -19.83 16.17 -11.48
C ALA A 401 -19.44 17.36 -12.37
N LEU A 402 -19.49 17.17 -13.70
CA LEU A 402 -19.24 18.21 -14.70
C LEU A 402 -20.28 19.32 -14.65
N ALA A 403 -21.57 18.96 -14.59
CA ALA A 403 -22.66 19.91 -14.45
C ALA A 403 -22.52 20.72 -13.16
N MET A 404 -22.19 20.07 -12.05
CA MET A 404 -21.97 20.76 -10.76
C MET A 404 -20.76 21.68 -10.81
N ALA A 405 -19.67 21.29 -11.47
CA ALA A 405 -18.52 22.17 -11.66
C ALA A 405 -18.89 23.44 -12.45
N LEU A 406 -19.61 23.29 -13.56
CA LEU A 406 -20.07 24.41 -14.39
C LEU A 406 -21.00 25.35 -13.62
N LEU A 407 -22.00 24.81 -12.90
CA LEU A 407 -22.92 25.58 -12.05
C LEU A 407 -22.21 26.25 -10.85
N SER A 408 -21.01 25.79 -10.51
CA SER A 408 -20.17 26.35 -9.45
C SER A 408 -19.14 27.36 -9.98
N GLY A 409 -19.24 27.74 -11.27
CA GLY A 409 -18.34 28.71 -11.90
C GLY A 409 -16.93 28.17 -12.16
N ILE A 410 -16.74 26.85 -12.13
CA ILE A 410 -15.44 26.23 -12.40
C ILE A 410 -15.33 25.96 -13.90
N SER A 411 -14.34 26.59 -14.55
CA SER A 411 -14.12 26.41 -15.98
C SER A 411 -13.56 25.01 -16.30
N LEU A 412 -14.01 24.44 -17.41
CA LEU A 412 -13.53 23.13 -17.89
C LEU A 412 -12.04 23.12 -18.19
N ARG A 413 -11.48 24.26 -18.62
CA ARG A 413 -10.04 24.40 -18.82
C ARG A 413 -9.27 24.21 -17.52
N LYS A 414 -9.80 24.70 -16.40
CA LYS A 414 -9.19 24.53 -15.08
C LYS A 414 -9.23 23.06 -14.67
N LEU A 415 -10.38 22.39 -14.80
CA LEU A 415 -10.50 20.95 -14.52
C LEU A 415 -9.59 20.11 -15.42
N ALA A 416 -9.53 20.40 -16.72
CA ALA A 416 -8.66 19.70 -17.64
C ALA A 416 -7.19 19.85 -17.24
N ALA A 417 -6.74 21.06 -16.93
CA ALA A 417 -5.34 21.30 -16.57
C ALA A 417 -4.95 20.73 -15.18
N TRP A 418 -5.86 20.77 -14.21
CA TRP A 418 -5.56 20.44 -12.81
C TRP A 418 -5.90 19.00 -12.43
N VAL A 419 -6.90 18.42 -13.09
CA VAL A 419 -7.46 17.12 -12.73
C VAL A 419 -7.24 16.14 -13.88
N TRP A 420 -7.83 16.39 -15.05
CA TRP A 420 -7.87 15.37 -16.11
C TRP A 420 -6.51 15.11 -16.75
N MET A 421 -5.73 16.13 -17.09
CA MET A 421 -4.43 15.92 -17.75
C MET A 421 -3.45 15.12 -16.89
N PRO A 422 -3.24 15.45 -15.59
CA PRO A 422 -2.41 14.62 -14.71
C PRO A 422 -2.95 13.20 -14.52
N VAL A 423 -4.26 13.06 -14.33
CA VAL A 423 -4.90 11.76 -14.06
C VAL A 423 -4.89 10.90 -15.31
N LEU A 424 -5.33 11.39 -16.47
CA LEU A 424 -5.31 10.68 -17.75
C LEU A 424 -3.92 10.23 -18.15
N LEU A 425 -2.91 11.07 -17.90
CA LEU A 425 -1.52 10.71 -18.17
C LEU A 425 -1.10 9.50 -17.33
N PHE A 426 -1.40 9.53 -16.03
CA PHE A 426 -1.03 8.46 -15.09
C PHE A 426 -1.86 7.19 -15.32
N THR A 427 -3.19 7.32 -15.40
CA THR A 427 -4.12 6.20 -15.56
C THR A 427 -4.04 5.63 -16.97
N GLY A 428 -3.83 6.45 -18.00
CA GLY A 428 -3.62 6.01 -19.37
C GLY A 428 -2.33 5.19 -19.50
N LEU A 429 -1.27 5.58 -18.80
CA LEU A 429 -0.03 4.81 -18.75
C LEU A 429 -0.24 3.42 -18.13
N ILE A 430 -1.04 3.35 -17.06
CA ILE A 430 -1.39 2.08 -16.39
C ILE A 430 -2.39 1.27 -17.24
N ALA A 431 -3.32 1.94 -17.93
CA ALA A 431 -4.37 1.30 -18.71
C ALA A 431 -3.85 0.76 -20.06
N ALA A 432 -2.75 1.29 -20.60
CA ALA A 432 -2.20 0.87 -21.89
C ALA A 432 -1.95 -0.65 -22.00
N PRO A 433 -1.29 -1.32 -21.02
CA PRO A 433 -1.26 -2.78 -21.00
C PRO A 433 -2.62 -3.43 -20.81
N ALA A 434 -3.50 -2.85 -19.98
CA ALA A 434 -4.82 -3.42 -19.73
C ALA A 434 -5.66 -3.51 -21.01
N ILE A 435 -5.54 -2.55 -21.94
CA ILE A 435 -6.24 -2.55 -23.24
C ILE A 435 -5.86 -3.79 -24.07
N LEU A 436 -4.56 -4.11 -24.10
CA LEU A 436 -4.02 -5.19 -24.93
C LEU A 436 -4.34 -6.59 -24.38
N VAL A 437 -4.68 -6.67 -23.09
CA VAL A 437 -4.75 -7.94 -22.34
C VAL A 437 -6.18 -8.28 -21.95
N THR A 438 -6.86 -7.31 -21.34
CA THR A 438 -8.21 -7.47 -20.77
C THR A 438 -9.28 -6.82 -21.64
N GLY A 439 -8.88 -6.25 -22.78
CA GLY A 439 -9.73 -5.57 -23.74
C GLY A 439 -10.01 -4.10 -23.41
N PRO A 440 -10.53 -3.33 -24.38
CA PRO A 440 -10.76 -1.89 -24.25
C PRO A 440 -11.81 -1.55 -23.18
N ARG A 441 -12.74 -2.48 -22.89
CA ARG A 441 -13.79 -2.28 -21.88
C ARG A 441 -13.21 -2.17 -20.47
N SER A 442 -12.26 -3.02 -20.11
CA SER A 442 -11.61 -3.03 -18.80
C SER A 442 -10.76 -1.76 -18.58
N ALA A 443 -10.04 -1.32 -19.61
CA ALA A 443 -9.34 -0.04 -19.60
C ALA A 443 -10.29 1.16 -19.44
N ALA A 444 -11.46 1.12 -20.10
CA ALA A 444 -12.48 2.17 -19.94
C ALA A 444 -13.03 2.23 -18.50
N PHE A 445 -13.18 1.09 -17.82
CA PHE A 445 -13.54 1.08 -16.39
C PHE A 445 -12.44 1.69 -15.51
N LEU A 446 -11.18 1.33 -15.73
CA LEU A 446 -10.06 1.86 -14.95
C LEU A 446 -9.94 3.38 -15.10
N VAL A 447 -9.90 3.87 -16.34
CA VAL A 447 -9.80 5.30 -16.64
C VAL A 447 -11.06 6.04 -16.19
N GLY A 448 -12.24 5.52 -16.50
CA GLY A 448 -13.51 6.15 -16.14
C GLY A 448 -13.70 6.31 -14.64
N ARG A 449 -13.38 5.28 -13.83
CA ARG A 449 -13.46 5.37 -12.37
C ARG A 449 -12.46 6.39 -11.80
N ALA A 450 -11.22 6.36 -12.29
CA ALA A 450 -10.17 7.25 -11.81
C ALA A 450 -10.47 8.72 -12.15
N GLU A 451 -10.87 9.01 -13.39
CA GLU A 451 -11.24 10.37 -13.81
C GLU A 451 -12.46 10.91 -13.07
N THR A 452 -13.47 10.07 -12.87
CA THR A 452 -14.69 10.47 -12.16
C THR A 452 -14.40 10.74 -10.69
N ALA A 453 -13.66 9.85 -10.02
CA ALA A 453 -13.26 10.07 -8.64
C ALA A 453 -12.39 11.33 -8.48
N ALA A 454 -11.43 11.53 -9.38
CA ALA A 454 -10.57 12.71 -9.37
C ALA A 454 -11.35 14.00 -9.61
N THR A 455 -12.37 13.97 -10.49
CA THR A 455 -13.25 15.13 -10.74
C THR A 455 -14.10 15.47 -9.52
N LEU A 456 -14.63 14.46 -8.81
CA LEU A 456 -15.38 14.66 -7.56
C LEU A 456 -14.49 15.25 -6.45
N VAL A 457 -13.26 14.75 -6.30
CA VAL A 457 -12.27 15.30 -5.36
C VAL A 457 -11.86 16.72 -5.76
N GLY A 458 -11.61 16.96 -7.04
CA GLY A 458 -11.29 18.27 -7.59
C GLY A 458 -12.40 19.28 -7.32
N LEU A 459 -13.67 18.87 -7.47
CA LEU A 459 -14.82 19.70 -7.14
C LEU A 459 -14.85 20.05 -5.64
N LEU A 460 -14.56 19.10 -4.75
CA LEU A 460 -14.47 19.38 -3.30
C LEU A 460 -13.38 20.41 -3.00
N VAL A 461 -12.16 20.20 -3.52
CA VAL A 461 -10.99 21.06 -3.29
C VAL A 461 -11.19 22.46 -3.86
N LEU A 462 -11.82 22.58 -5.03
CA LEU A 462 -12.04 23.87 -5.69
C LEU A 462 -13.24 24.67 -5.14
N THR A 463 -14.15 24.04 -4.39
CA THR A 463 -15.37 24.68 -3.86
C THR A 463 -15.43 24.80 -2.34
N THR A 464 -14.50 24.20 -1.62
CA THR A 464 -14.52 24.14 -0.15
C THR A 464 -13.12 24.38 0.44
N PRO A 465 -12.95 25.37 1.33
CA PRO A 465 -11.67 25.62 1.99
C PRO A 465 -11.16 24.40 2.73
N TRP A 466 -9.84 24.16 2.70
CA TRP A 466 -9.23 22.99 3.33
C TRP A 466 -9.53 22.90 4.83
N ALA A 467 -9.49 24.04 5.53
CA ALA A 467 -9.84 24.13 6.94
C ALA A 467 -11.28 23.65 7.24
N TRP A 468 -12.21 23.89 6.32
CA TRP A 468 -13.61 23.49 6.47
C TRP A 468 -13.82 22.01 6.14
N VAL A 469 -13.04 21.46 5.19
CA VAL A 469 -13.00 20.01 4.94
C VAL A 469 -12.53 19.27 6.19
N LEU A 470 -11.41 19.70 6.79
CA LEU A 470 -10.89 19.09 8.03
C LEU A 470 -11.88 19.16 9.19
N LYS A 471 -12.51 20.33 9.40
CA LYS A 471 -13.54 20.48 10.42
C LYS A 471 -14.78 19.59 10.14
N SER A 472 -15.12 19.37 8.88
CA SER A 472 -16.21 18.48 8.49
C SER A 472 -15.91 17.02 8.85
N LEU A 473 -14.67 16.56 8.70
CA LEU A 473 -14.26 15.22 9.13
C LEU A 473 -14.50 14.99 10.62
N ARG A 474 -14.29 16.00 11.47
CA ARG A 474 -14.58 15.93 12.92
C ARG A 474 -16.07 15.66 13.18
N SER A 475 -16.96 16.28 12.40
CA SER A 475 -18.41 16.03 12.52
C SER A 475 -18.84 14.65 12.02
N LEU A 476 -18.02 13.99 11.18
CA LEU A 476 -18.20 12.62 10.71
C LEU A 476 -17.56 11.57 11.65
N ARG A 477 -17.32 11.93 12.92
CA ARG A 477 -16.71 11.07 13.96
C ARG A 477 -15.23 10.71 13.72
N CYS A 478 -14.52 11.44 12.87
CA CYS A 478 -13.07 11.27 12.76
C CYS A 478 -12.39 11.73 14.07
N PRO A 479 -11.43 10.95 14.63
CA PRO A 479 -10.76 11.32 15.88
C PRO A 479 -10.09 12.70 15.80
N ALA A 480 -10.28 13.53 16.82
CA ALA A 480 -9.78 14.91 16.85
C ALA A 480 -8.26 15.01 16.63
N VAL A 481 -7.50 14.04 17.14
CA VAL A 481 -6.04 13.94 16.95
C VAL A 481 -5.66 13.83 15.48
N PHE A 482 -6.41 13.06 14.69
CA PHE A 482 -6.12 12.89 13.27
C PHE A 482 -6.36 14.17 12.49
N VAL A 483 -7.49 14.83 12.74
CA VAL A 483 -7.84 16.13 12.12
C VAL A 483 -6.82 17.21 12.51
N ALA A 484 -6.39 17.23 13.78
CA ALA A 484 -5.38 18.16 14.26
C ALA A 484 -4.02 17.92 13.59
N ILE A 485 -3.57 16.67 13.46
CA ILE A 485 -2.33 16.33 12.75
C ILE A 485 -2.41 16.82 11.30
N LEU A 486 -3.47 16.48 10.56
CA LEU A 486 -3.63 16.91 9.16
C LEU A 486 -3.65 18.45 9.02
N GLY A 487 -4.36 19.13 9.92
CA GLY A 487 -4.42 20.60 9.93
C GLY A 487 -3.07 21.24 10.20
N MET A 488 -2.31 20.71 11.15
CA MET A 488 -0.97 21.20 11.46
C MET A 488 0.04 20.85 10.37
N THR A 489 -0.06 19.66 9.76
CA THR A 489 0.76 19.28 8.61
C THR A 489 0.55 20.23 7.44
N TYR A 490 -0.71 20.55 7.10
CA TYR A 490 -1.02 21.54 6.06
C TYR A 490 -0.34 22.88 6.36
N ARG A 491 -0.51 23.42 7.58
CA ARG A 491 0.14 24.67 8.00
C ARG A 491 1.67 24.62 7.89
N TYR A 492 2.28 23.53 8.36
CA TYR A 492 3.74 23.38 8.34
C TYR A 492 4.30 23.23 6.93
N ILE A 493 3.55 22.67 5.97
CA ILE A 493 4.00 22.59 4.57
C ILE A 493 4.27 23.98 4.01
N PHE A 494 3.36 24.94 4.19
CA PHE A 494 3.56 26.31 3.69
C PHE A 494 4.66 27.05 4.43
N GLU A 495 4.76 26.86 5.75
CA GLU A 495 5.79 27.52 6.56
C GLU A 495 7.21 27.03 6.20
N ILE A 496 7.37 25.72 6.03
CA ILE A 496 8.63 25.11 5.60
C ILE A 496 8.94 25.51 4.16
N MET A 497 7.93 25.58 3.28
CA MET A 497 8.11 26.03 1.90
C MET A 497 8.64 27.47 1.86
N ARG A 498 8.02 28.39 2.60
CA ARG A 498 8.45 29.79 2.70
C ARG A 498 9.88 29.89 3.24
N THR A 499 10.17 29.19 4.33
CA THR A 499 11.51 29.12 4.90
C THR A 499 12.55 28.61 3.88
N ALA A 500 12.20 27.59 3.09
CA ALA A 500 13.09 27.05 2.07
C ALA A 500 13.39 28.06 0.96
N LEU A 501 12.39 28.86 0.58
CA LEU A 501 12.53 29.90 -0.44
C LEU A 501 13.39 31.06 0.07
N ASP A 502 13.13 31.54 1.29
CA ASP A 502 13.94 32.59 1.92
C ASP A 502 15.41 32.15 2.01
N MET A 503 15.67 30.89 2.33
CA MET A 503 17.01 30.31 2.34
C MET A 503 17.66 30.30 0.94
N LEU A 504 16.90 29.92 -0.10
CA LEU A 504 17.39 29.91 -1.47
C LEU A 504 17.62 31.32 -2.03
N GLU A 505 16.75 32.26 -1.68
CA GLU A 505 16.86 33.67 -2.07
C GLU A 505 18.06 34.33 -1.38
N ALA A 506 18.17 34.17 -0.06
CA ALA A 506 19.31 34.66 0.71
C ALA A 506 20.65 34.09 0.22
N ARG A 507 20.65 32.87 -0.32
CA ARG A 507 21.81 32.27 -0.99
C ARG A 507 22.09 32.92 -2.34
N ARG A 508 21.07 33.10 -3.19
CA ARG A 508 21.22 33.75 -4.51
C ARG A 508 21.83 35.14 -4.36
N SER A 509 21.42 35.88 -3.34
CA SER A 509 21.99 37.20 -3.03
C SER A 509 23.46 37.17 -2.62
N ARG A 510 24.00 36.01 -2.19
CA ARG A 510 25.39 35.84 -1.73
C ARG A 510 26.30 35.08 -2.69
N THR A 511 25.74 34.46 -3.74
CA THR A 511 26.51 33.60 -4.65
C THR A 511 26.73 34.31 -5.98
N VAL A 512 27.99 34.51 -6.37
CA VAL A 512 28.37 35.00 -7.70
C VAL A 512 28.82 33.82 -8.56
N GLY A 513 28.16 33.60 -9.70
CA GLY A 513 28.47 32.51 -10.64
C GLY A 513 27.58 31.27 -10.53
N THR A 514 27.90 30.23 -11.31
CA THR A 514 27.14 28.96 -11.38
C THR A 514 27.81 27.87 -10.55
N LEU A 515 27.04 27.17 -9.71
CA LEU A 515 27.55 26.03 -8.96
C LEU A 515 27.81 24.82 -9.86
N THR A 516 28.81 24.02 -9.50
CA THR A 516 28.99 22.69 -10.08
C THR A 516 27.84 21.75 -9.66
N PRO A 517 27.59 20.65 -10.40
CA PRO A 517 26.57 19.67 -10.04
C PRO A 517 26.79 19.02 -8.66
N LEU A 518 28.05 18.85 -8.25
CA LEU A 518 28.42 18.26 -6.96
C LEU A 518 28.07 19.19 -5.79
N GLU A 519 28.45 20.47 -5.91
CA GLU A 519 28.13 21.51 -4.93
C GLU A 519 26.62 21.71 -4.81
N SER A 520 25.92 21.71 -5.94
CA SER A 520 24.45 21.80 -5.99
C SER A 520 23.78 20.67 -5.20
N ARG A 521 24.31 19.43 -5.28
CA ARG A 521 23.78 18.27 -4.54
C ARG A 521 24.10 18.36 -3.05
N ARG A 522 25.35 18.71 -2.70
CA ARG A 522 25.77 18.88 -1.30
C ARG A 522 24.96 19.97 -0.60
N LEU A 523 24.69 21.06 -1.32
CA LEU A 523 23.92 22.18 -0.82
C LEU A 523 22.41 21.89 -0.74
N ALA A 524 21.86 21.13 -1.69
CA ALA A 524 20.49 20.62 -1.55
C ALA A 524 20.36 19.73 -0.31
N ALA A 525 21.35 18.86 -0.06
CA ALA A 525 21.37 18.02 1.13
C ALA A 525 21.49 18.84 2.44
N SER A 526 22.33 19.89 2.47
CA SER A 526 22.43 20.77 3.64
C SER A 526 21.16 21.58 3.89
N THR A 527 20.52 22.08 2.83
CA THR A 527 19.24 22.80 2.91
C THR A 527 18.15 21.91 3.51
N VAL A 528 18.06 20.66 3.05
CA VAL A 528 17.12 19.67 3.63
C VAL A 528 17.41 19.42 5.10
N GLY A 529 18.68 19.28 5.49
CA GLY A 529 19.07 19.10 6.89
C GLY A 529 18.68 20.29 7.79
N VAL A 530 18.89 21.52 7.31
CA VAL A 530 18.51 22.74 8.04
C VAL A 530 16.98 22.87 8.15
N LEU A 531 16.25 22.61 7.07
CA LEU A 531 14.78 22.64 7.08
C LEU A 531 14.19 21.60 8.03
N LEU A 532 14.80 20.42 8.12
CA LEU A 532 14.40 19.38 9.08
C LEU A 532 14.62 19.84 10.53
N ASN A 533 15.76 20.46 10.83
CA ASN A 533 16.00 20.98 12.17
C ASN A 533 15.01 22.11 12.53
N LYS A 534 14.75 23.00 11.56
CA LYS A 534 13.80 24.11 11.73
C LYS A 534 12.36 23.62 11.89
N SER A 535 11.95 22.51 11.26
CA SER A 535 10.63 21.94 11.46
C SER A 535 10.43 21.35 12.87
N PHE A 536 11.48 20.76 13.46
CA PHE A 536 11.43 20.32 14.86
C PHE A 536 11.31 21.49 15.83
N GLN A 537 12.09 22.56 15.62
CA GLN A 537 12.02 23.78 16.42
C GLN A 537 10.62 24.43 16.31
N LEU A 538 10.13 24.62 15.08
CA LEU A 538 8.79 25.15 14.82
C LEU A 538 7.70 24.34 15.53
N SER A 539 7.82 23.02 15.54
CA SER A 539 6.85 22.16 16.24
C SER A 539 6.85 22.41 17.76
N GLY A 540 8.00 22.67 18.36
CA GLY A 540 8.12 23.02 19.77
C GLY A 540 7.51 24.39 20.07
N ASP A 541 7.89 25.41 19.29
CA ASP A 541 7.42 26.79 19.46
C ASP A 541 5.90 26.90 19.30
N VAL A 542 5.36 26.24 18.28
CA VAL A 542 3.91 26.21 18.04
C VAL A 542 3.19 25.46 19.16
N HIS A 543 3.76 24.38 19.68
CA HIS A 543 3.17 23.67 20.82
C HIS A 543 3.11 24.54 22.07
N LEU A 544 4.20 25.23 22.41
CA LEU A 544 4.26 26.19 23.53
C LEU A 544 3.25 27.34 23.35
N ALA A 545 3.16 27.87 22.13
CA ALA A 545 2.20 28.91 21.79
C ALA A 545 0.74 28.43 21.81
N MET A 546 0.48 27.14 21.61
CA MET A 546 -0.84 26.53 21.79
C MET A 546 -1.14 26.34 23.28
N GLN A 547 -0.18 25.85 24.07
CA GLN A 547 -0.33 25.69 25.52
C GLN A 547 -0.60 27.03 26.22
N SER A 548 0.09 28.10 25.83
CA SER A 548 -0.15 29.45 26.37
C SER A 548 -1.55 30.00 26.09
N ARG A 549 -2.21 29.48 25.05
CA ARG A 549 -3.61 29.77 24.70
C ARG A 549 -4.62 28.77 25.30
N GLY A 550 -4.18 27.92 26.23
CA GLY A 550 -5.03 26.95 26.93
C GLY A 550 -5.34 25.68 26.13
N PHE A 551 -4.46 25.26 25.21
CA PHE A 551 -4.65 24.03 24.44
C PHE A 551 -4.67 22.78 25.33
N ARG A 552 -5.79 22.06 25.34
CA ARG A 552 -6.01 20.81 26.09
C ARG A 552 -6.02 19.55 25.22
N GLY A 553 -5.42 19.60 24.04
CA GLY A 553 -5.44 18.50 23.06
C GLY A 553 -6.49 18.64 21.96
N GLU A 554 -7.32 19.70 21.99
CA GLU A 554 -8.31 19.99 20.96
C GLU A 554 -8.12 21.38 20.33
N ILE A 555 -8.18 21.44 19.00
CA ILE A 555 -8.14 22.70 18.24
C ILE A 555 -9.59 23.19 18.07
N HIS A 556 -9.86 24.38 18.59
CA HIS A 556 -11.16 25.05 18.47
C HIS A 556 -11.10 26.04 17.30
N VAL A 557 -12.10 25.97 16.40
CA VAL A 557 -12.23 26.87 15.25
C VAL A 557 -13.46 27.72 15.48
N LEU A 558 -13.35 29.04 15.31
CA LEU A 558 -14.42 30.01 15.61
C LEU A 558 -15.63 29.94 14.66
N SER A 559 -15.51 29.27 13.51
CA SER A 559 -16.64 29.10 12.61
C SER A 559 -17.62 28.08 13.18
N GLU A 560 -18.92 28.30 13.03
CA GLU A 560 -19.95 27.29 13.30
C GLU A 560 -20.58 26.82 11.99
N PHE A 561 -20.84 25.51 11.87
CA PHE A 561 -21.54 24.97 10.70
C PHE A 561 -23.02 24.85 11.00
N ARG A 562 -23.85 25.60 10.26
CA ARG A 562 -25.31 25.56 10.37
C ARG A 562 -25.90 24.93 9.11
N ALA A 563 -26.31 23.68 9.21
CA ALA A 563 -26.98 22.99 8.12
C ALA A 563 -28.40 23.55 7.96
N ARG A 564 -28.73 24.02 6.76
CA ARG A 564 -30.07 24.48 6.38
C ARG A 564 -30.87 23.31 5.82
N THR A 565 -32.19 23.47 5.72
CA THR A 565 -33.08 22.47 5.10
C THR A 565 -32.64 22.09 3.67
N VAL A 566 -32.15 23.07 2.89
CA VAL A 566 -31.61 22.86 1.54
C VAL A 566 -30.41 21.92 1.53
N ASP A 567 -29.56 21.94 2.56
CA ASP A 567 -28.39 21.05 2.65
C ASP A 567 -28.80 19.59 2.83
N TRP A 568 -29.90 19.34 3.55
CA TRP A 568 -30.46 18.00 3.69
C TRP A 568 -31.06 17.48 2.38
N CYS A 569 -31.68 18.35 1.57
CA CYS A 569 -32.12 17.99 0.22
C CYS A 569 -30.93 17.58 -0.66
N TRP A 570 -29.80 18.29 -0.58
CA TRP A 570 -28.57 17.91 -1.29
C TRP A 570 -28.03 16.56 -0.82
N LEU A 571 -28.03 16.29 0.48
CA LEU A 571 -27.63 14.99 1.00
C LEU A 571 -28.54 13.88 0.46
N GLY A 572 -29.86 14.10 0.47
CA GLY A 572 -30.83 13.18 -0.10
C GLY A 572 -30.58 12.90 -1.59
N LEU A 573 -30.25 13.93 -2.38
CA LEU A 573 -29.89 13.78 -3.79
C LEU A 573 -28.62 12.94 -3.96
N PHE A 574 -27.56 13.16 -3.18
CA PHE A 574 -26.35 12.35 -3.25
C PHE A 574 -26.61 10.88 -2.89
N VAL A 575 -27.43 10.64 -1.87
CA VAL A 575 -27.84 9.29 -1.46
C VAL A 575 -28.66 8.61 -2.55
N ALA A 576 -29.61 9.33 -3.17
CA ALA A 576 -30.40 8.80 -4.27
C ALA A 576 -29.54 8.47 -5.49
N LEU A 577 -28.61 9.35 -5.88
CA LEU A 577 -27.68 9.11 -6.98
C LEU A 577 -26.75 7.92 -6.70
N ALA A 578 -26.20 7.82 -5.49
CA ALA A 578 -25.36 6.69 -5.10
C ALA A 578 -26.15 5.38 -5.03
N GLY A 579 -27.36 5.40 -4.45
CA GLY A 579 -28.25 4.24 -4.38
C GLY A 579 -28.68 3.77 -5.77
N GLY A 580 -29.07 4.68 -6.65
CA GLY A 580 -29.39 4.38 -8.05
C GLY A 580 -28.18 3.84 -8.82
N ALA A 581 -26.99 4.39 -8.58
CA ALA A 581 -25.75 3.90 -9.18
C ALA A 581 -25.39 2.48 -8.72
N LEU A 582 -25.65 2.13 -7.45
CA LEU A 582 -25.44 0.78 -6.93
C LEU A 582 -26.52 -0.19 -7.40
N TRP A 583 -27.77 0.26 -7.54
CA TRP A 583 -28.89 -0.56 -7.99
C TRP A 583 -28.85 -0.87 -9.49
N TRP A 584 -28.56 0.12 -10.33
CA TRP A 584 -28.35 -0.08 -11.77
C TRP A 584 -26.95 -0.61 -12.09
N GLY A 585 -26.02 -0.54 -11.14
CA GLY A 585 -24.63 -0.98 -11.29
C GLY A 585 -24.31 -2.34 -10.69
N SER A 586 -25.27 -3.01 -10.04
CA SER A 586 -25.19 -4.40 -9.56
C SER A 586 -25.57 -5.38 -10.66
#